data_AF-A0A7C9AY59-F1
#
_entry.id   AF-A0A7C9AY59-F1
#
_cell.length_a   1.000
_cell.length_b   1.000
_cell.length_c   1.000
_cell.angle_alpha   90.00
_cell.angle_beta   90.00
_cell.angle_gamma   90.00
#
_symmetry.space_group_name_H-M   'P 1'
#
loop_
_entity.id
_entity.type
_entity.pdbx_description
1 polymer ?
#
loop_
_entity_poly.entity_id
_entity_poly.type
_entity_poly.pdbx_seq_one_letter_code
_entity_poly.pdbx_strand_id
1 'polypeptide(L)'
;ASISKEREQAKSKSSIVTTQIQPLETFYPAEPEHQKFELKRKPFLLHLIGNLPEEELERSTVAARMNSYAAELCASRIQRQIDAKINDIIRKGWPVFRDI
;
A
#
# COMPACT_ATOMS: atom_id res chain seq x y z
N ALA A 1 -0.37 -3.53 23.94
CA ALA A 1 0.86 -2.98 23.35
C ALA A 1 2.11 -3.33 24.19
N SER A 2 2.13 -3.02 25.49
CA SER A 2 3.32 -3.23 26.36
C SER A 2 3.84 -4.67 26.37
N ILE A 3 2.95 -5.66 26.49
CA ILE A 3 3.31 -7.10 26.44
C ILE A 3 4.05 -7.46 25.13
N SER A 4 3.60 -6.91 23.99
CA SER A 4 4.27 -7.15 22.71
C SER A 4 5.65 -6.50 22.66
N LYS A 5 5.80 -5.28 23.22
CA LYS A 5 7.08 -4.56 23.29
C LYS A 5 8.10 -5.35 24.11
N GLU A 6 7.69 -5.86 25.28
CA GLU A 6 8.53 -6.71 26.13
C GLU A 6 8.97 -7.99 25.42
N ARG A 7 8.04 -8.65 24.70
CA ARG A 7 8.34 -9.84 23.92
C ARG A 7 9.37 -9.56 22.81
N GLU A 8 9.27 -8.43 22.12
CA GLU A 8 10.27 -8.03 21.11
C GLU A 8 11.62 -7.69 21.74
N GLN A 9 11.64 -7.00 22.89
CA GLN A 9 12.87 -6.72 23.63
C GLN A 9 13.60 -8.00 24.06
N ALA A 10 12.87 -9.05 24.40
CA ALA A 10 13.44 -10.33 24.77
C ALA A 10 14.13 -11.07 23.59
N LYS A 11 13.78 -10.78 22.33
CA LYS A 11 14.37 -11.44 21.15
C LYS A 11 15.78 -10.96 20.84
N SER A 12 16.14 -9.73 21.20
CA SER A 12 17.48 -9.19 20.96
C SER A 12 17.98 -8.44 22.19
N LYS A 13 18.97 -9.03 22.86
CA LYS A 13 19.60 -8.43 24.04
C LYS A 13 20.65 -7.37 23.68
N SER A 14 21.07 -7.30 22.41
CA SER A 14 22.07 -6.35 21.92
C SER A 14 21.50 -4.99 21.51
N SER A 15 20.17 -4.82 21.54
CA SER A 15 19.50 -3.58 21.15
C SER A 15 18.31 -3.29 22.06
N ILE A 16 17.99 -2.02 22.23
CA ILE A 16 16.90 -1.55 23.09
C ILE A 16 15.71 -1.12 22.23
N VAL A 17 14.52 -1.60 22.55
CA VAL A 17 13.27 -1.21 21.89
C VAL A 17 12.80 0.15 22.40
N THR A 18 12.99 1.19 21.60
CA THR A 18 12.71 2.59 21.95
C THR A 18 11.27 3.05 21.65
N THR A 19 10.43 2.20 21.04
CA THR A 19 9.03 2.54 20.69
C THR A 19 8.25 3.08 21.89
N GLN A 20 7.73 4.29 21.78
CA GLN A 20 6.90 4.91 22.83
C GLN A 20 5.46 4.40 22.73
N ILE A 21 4.83 4.12 23.88
CA ILE A 21 3.42 3.72 23.96
C ILE A 21 2.71 4.84 24.73
N GLN A 22 1.96 5.66 24.00
CA GLN A 22 1.26 6.83 24.52
C GLN A 22 -0.21 6.79 24.11
N PRO A 23 -1.11 7.46 24.86
CA PRO A 23 -2.47 7.72 24.40
C PRO A 23 -2.47 8.48 23.06
N LEU A 24 -3.46 8.21 22.21
CA LEU A 24 -3.63 8.93 20.96
C LEU A 24 -4.15 10.35 21.25
N GLU A 25 -3.41 11.36 20.79
CA GLU A 25 -3.86 12.75 20.74
C GLU A 25 -4.47 13.08 19.36
N THR A 26 -4.57 14.36 19.00
CA THR A 26 -5.04 14.76 17.68
C THR A 26 -4.12 14.23 16.57
N PHE A 27 -4.69 13.47 15.64
CA PHE A 27 -4.01 13.03 14.44
C PHE A 27 -4.21 14.06 13.32
N TYR A 28 -3.11 14.61 12.80
CA TYR A 28 -3.12 15.49 11.64
C TYR A 28 -2.76 14.68 10.40
N PRO A 29 -3.67 14.54 9.41
CA PRO A 29 -3.36 13.87 8.16
C PRO A 29 -2.21 14.58 7.43
N ALA A 30 -1.30 13.80 6.85
CA ALA A 30 -0.28 14.29 5.94
C ALA A 30 -0.89 14.70 4.59
N GLU A 31 -0.14 15.47 3.83
CA GLU A 31 -0.52 16.00 2.52
C GLU A 31 -0.88 14.89 1.52
N PRO A 32 -1.75 15.17 0.55
CA PRO A 32 -2.24 14.17 -0.40
C PRO A 32 -1.15 13.36 -1.11
N GLU A 33 -0.02 13.97 -1.48
CA GLU A 33 1.10 13.30 -2.14
C GLU A 33 1.70 12.14 -1.32
N HIS A 34 1.52 12.15 0.00
CA HIS A 34 1.97 11.07 0.89
C HIS A 34 1.00 9.90 0.94
N GLN A 35 -0.25 10.09 0.51
CA GLN A 35 -1.28 9.06 0.57
C GLN A 35 -1.14 8.08 -0.60
N LYS A 36 -1.10 6.78 -0.28
CA LYS A 36 -0.93 5.70 -1.27
C LYS A 36 0.29 5.93 -2.19
N PHE A 37 1.40 6.35 -1.60
CA PHE A 37 2.61 6.80 -2.27
C PHE A 37 3.12 5.87 -3.38
N GLU A 38 3.27 4.57 -3.09
CA GLU A 38 3.80 3.60 -4.06
C GLU A 38 2.83 3.37 -5.23
N LEU A 39 1.52 3.38 -4.95
CA LEU A 39 0.51 3.31 -6.01
C LEU A 39 0.54 4.54 -6.91
N LYS A 40 0.65 5.76 -6.34
CA LYS A 40 0.68 7.00 -7.12
C LYS A 40 1.85 7.08 -8.10
N ARG A 41 2.97 6.45 -7.77
CA ARG A 41 4.16 6.37 -8.63
C ARG A 41 4.03 5.36 -9.77
N LYS A 42 2.91 4.64 -9.86
CA LYS A 42 2.60 3.66 -10.91
C LYS A 42 1.32 4.06 -11.64
N PRO A 43 1.39 5.02 -12.60
CA PRO A 43 0.21 5.53 -13.31
C PRO A 43 -0.66 4.43 -13.93
N PHE A 44 -0.03 3.39 -14.48
CA PHE A 44 -0.76 2.23 -15.01
C PHE A 44 -1.68 1.56 -13.96
N LEU A 45 -1.22 1.39 -12.73
CA LEU A 45 -2.02 0.79 -11.67
C LEU A 45 -3.14 1.72 -11.19
N LEU A 46 -2.90 3.03 -11.17
CA LEU A 46 -3.95 4.03 -10.90
C LEU A 46 -5.06 3.99 -11.95
N HIS A 47 -4.70 3.88 -13.23
CA HIS A 47 -5.66 3.73 -14.31
C HIS A 47 -6.52 2.47 -14.15
N LEU A 48 -5.91 1.35 -13.73
CA LEU A 48 -6.64 0.09 -13.52
C LEU A 48 -7.69 0.17 -12.40
N ILE A 49 -7.51 1.05 -11.42
CA ILE A 49 -8.48 1.25 -10.34
C ILE A 49 -9.44 2.42 -10.60
N GLY A 50 -9.40 2.99 -11.81
CA GLY A 50 -10.38 3.98 -12.27
C GLY A 50 -10.05 5.44 -11.94
N ASN A 51 -8.80 5.78 -11.63
CA ASN A 51 -8.39 7.16 -11.31
C ASN A 51 -9.28 7.83 -10.27
N LEU A 52 -9.47 7.16 -9.13
CA LEU A 52 -10.32 7.66 -8.05
C LEU A 52 -9.91 9.09 -7.65
N PRO A 53 -10.88 9.97 -7.32
CA PRO A 53 -10.57 11.26 -6.75
C PRO A 53 -9.84 11.08 -5.41
N GLU A 54 -9.07 12.09 -5.00
CA GLU A 54 -8.14 11.98 -3.88
C GLU A 54 -8.79 11.47 -2.58
N GLU A 55 -9.93 12.03 -2.20
CA GLU A 55 -10.65 11.62 -0.98
C GLU A 55 -11.06 10.13 -1.01
N GLU A 56 -11.49 9.63 -2.16
CA GLU A 56 -11.86 8.22 -2.33
C GLU A 56 -10.62 7.32 -2.39
N LEU A 57 -9.56 7.76 -3.06
CA LEU A 57 -8.28 7.04 -3.13
C LEU A 57 -7.67 6.84 -1.73
N GLU A 58 -7.74 7.87 -0.89
CA GLU A 58 -7.29 7.84 0.50
C GLU A 58 -8.05 6.82 1.34
N ARG A 59 -9.38 6.81 1.25
CA ARG A 59 -10.25 5.97 2.07
C ARG A 59 -10.43 4.54 1.53
N SER A 60 -10.06 4.29 0.27
CA SER A 60 -10.31 3.01 -0.40
C SER A 60 -9.42 1.87 0.10
N THR A 61 -10.08 0.79 0.57
CA THR A 61 -9.42 -0.49 0.90
C THR A 61 -8.76 -1.11 -0.33
N VAL A 62 -9.35 -0.95 -1.53
CA VAL A 62 -8.76 -1.45 -2.78
C VAL A 62 -7.47 -0.70 -3.10
N ALA A 63 -7.48 0.63 -2.99
CA ALA A 63 -6.29 1.46 -3.18
C ALA A 63 -5.19 1.12 -2.15
N ALA A 64 -5.55 0.86 -0.89
CA ALA A 64 -4.59 0.41 0.13
C ALA A 64 -3.91 -0.91 -0.27
N ARG A 65 -4.69 -1.90 -0.74
CA ARG A 65 -4.14 -3.19 -1.19
C ARG A 65 -3.29 -3.04 -2.45
N MET A 66 -3.71 -2.19 -3.39
CA MET A 66 -2.94 -1.91 -4.60
C MET A 66 -1.65 -1.16 -4.31
N ASN A 67 -1.62 -0.29 -3.28
CA ASN A 67 -0.39 0.33 -2.79
C ASN A 67 0.58 -0.71 -2.21
N SER A 68 0.09 -1.68 -1.43
CA SER A 68 0.93 -2.79 -0.96
C SER A 68 1.45 -3.67 -2.11
N TYR A 69 0.65 -3.89 -3.15
CA TYR A 69 1.08 -4.58 -4.37
C TYR A 69 2.16 -3.80 -5.12
N ALA A 70 1.97 -2.48 -5.30
CA ALA A 70 2.95 -1.60 -5.93
C ALA A 70 4.28 -1.53 -5.15
N ALA A 71 4.22 -1.69 -3.83
CA ALA A 71 5.38 -1.76 -2.93
C ALA A 71 6.04 -3.15 -2.85
N GLU A 72 5.49 -4.17 -3.53
CA GLU A 72 5.94 -5.57 -3.46
C GLU A 72 5.83 -6.18 -2.04
N LEU A 73 4.96 -5.63 -1.18
CA LEU A 73 4.76 -6.06 0.20
C LEU A 73 3.53 -6.95 0.39
N CYS A 74 2.84 -7.32 -0.70
CA CYS A 74 1.75 -8.29 -0.66
C CYS A 74 2.26 -9.71 -0.37
N ALA A 75 1.39 -10.55 0.21
CA ALA A 75 1.65 -11.98 0.28
C ALA A 75 1.87 -12.56 -1.13
N SER A 76 2.83 -13.46 -1.29
CA SER A 76 3.24 -14.01 -2.60
C SER A 76 2.10 -14.63 -3.42
N ARG A 77 1.06 -15.17 -2.76
CA ARG A 77 -0.15 -15.66 -3.42
C ARG A 77 -0.95 -14.52 -4.05
N ILE A 78 -1.11 -13.41 -3.34
CA ILE A 78 -1.86 -12.23 -3.81
C ILE A 78 -1.09 -11.55 -4.94
N GLN A 79 0.23 -11.38 -4.79
CA GLN A 79 1.09 -10.81 -5.83
C GLN A 79 0.87 -11.53 -7.17
N ARG A 80 1.02 -12.87 -7.19
CA ARG A 80 0.83 -13.69 -8.39
C ARG A 80 -0.58 -13.61 -8.98
N GLN A 81 -1.61 -13.50 -8.16
CA GLN A 81 -2.99 -13.38 -8.63
C GLN A 81 -3.23 -12.03 -9.34
N ILE A 82 -2.67 -10.95 -8.80
CA ILE A 82 -2.75 -9.63 -9.41
C ILE A 82 -1.92 -9.60 -10.70
N ASP A 83 -0.69 -10.13 -10.68
CA ASP A 83 0.17 -10.23 -11.85
C ASP A 83 -0.52 -10.98 -12.99
N ALA A 84 -1.16 -12.11 -12.70
CA ALA A 84 -1.89 -12.89 -13.70
C ALA A 84 -3.03 -12.08 -14.35
N LYS A 85 -3.78 -11.32 -13.55
CA LYS A 85 -4.86 -10.44 -14.05
C LYS A 85 -4.31 -9.29 -14.90
N ILE A 86 -3.24 -8.64 -14.46
CA ILE A 86 -2.60 -7.56 -15.20
C ILE A 86 -2.04 -8.08 -16.53
N ASN A 87 -1.37 -9.23 -16.52
CA ASN A 87 -0.83 -9.84 -17.73
C ASN A 87 -1.95 -10.24 -18.71
N ASP A 88 -3.08 -10.74 -18.23
CA ASP A 88 -4.26 -11.01 -19.06
C ASP A 88 -4.81 -9.74 -19.70
N ILE A 89 -4.90 -8.65 -18.93
CA ILE A 89 -5.31 -7.32 -19.42
C ILE A 89 -4.36 -6.83 -20.52
N ILE A 90 -3.05 -6.91 -20.30
CA ILE A 90 -2.03 -6.49 -21.27
C ILE A 90 -2.15 -7.32 -22.56
N ARG A 91 -2.31 -8.65 -22.44
CA ARG A 91 -2.44 -9.57 -23.58
C ARG A 91 -3.71 -9.31 -24.40
N LYS A 92 -4.82 -8.99 -23.74
CA LYS A 92 -6.10 -8.70 -24.41
C LYS A 92 -6.11 -7.32 -25.10
N GLY A 93 -5.08 -6.51 -24.86
CA GLY A 93 -4.97 -5.17 -25.39
C GLY A 93 -5.86 -4.22 -24.61
N TRP A 94 -5.26 -3.49 -23.67
CA TRP A 94 -5.98 -2.46 -22.93
C TRP A 94 -6.29 -1.27 -23.86
N PRO A 95 -7.56 -0.87 -24.02
CA PRO A 95 -7.97 0.11 -25.04
C PRO A 95 -7.23 1.45 -24.95
N VAL A 96 -6.83 1.86 -23.74
CA VAL A 96 -6.20 3.15 -23.46
C VAL A 96 -4.76 3.26 -23.99
N PHE A 97 -4.12 2.15 -24.38
CA PHE A 97 -2.81 2.19 -25.06
C PHE A 97 -2.89 2.37 -26.58
N ARG A 98 -4.09 2.51 -27.17
CA ARG A 98 -4.23 2.75 -28.61
C ARG A 98 -4.07 4.22 -29.01
N ASP A 99 -4.18 5.14 -28.05
CA ASP A 99 -4.17 6.59 -28.30
C ASP A 99 -3.02 7.33 -27.58
N ILE A 100 -1.91 6.65 -27.28
CA ILE A 100 -0.62 7.24 -26.91
C ILE A 100 0.41 6.90 -27.97
#